data_AF-A0A2G4RDS2-F1
#
_entry.id   AF-A0A2G4RDS2-F1
#
_cell.length_a   1.000
_cell.length_b   1.000
_cell.length_c   1.000
_cell.angle_alpha   90.00
_cell.angle_beta   90.00
_cell.angle_gamma   90.00
#
_symmetry.space_group_name_H-M   'P 1'
#
loop_
_entity.id
_entity.type
_entity.pdbx_description
1 polymer ?
#
loop_
_entity_poly.entity_id
_entity_poly.type
_entity_poly.pdbx_seq_one_letter_code
_entity_poly.pdbx_strand_id
1 'polypeptide(L)'
;MVITRNDLLRNLPEYLAIGGSIMISDLGNLERMPRNLKVGKDVSIAQCDKLKEVGMHLDIPGNLSISRCAELEELNIEINVGESLRLFEMPSMKEVAPKSRIHGDIIIGDCPHLAAVDPIFYATEILGVIKVDGEKVWPAPEPENPAP
;
A
#
# COMPACT_ATOMS: atom_id res chain seq x y z
N MET A 1 13.58 5.47 10.76
CA MET A 1 14.16 4.14 11.07
C MET A 1 14.38 3.42 9.76
N VAL A 2 15.50 2.71 9.60
CA VAL A 2 15.79 1.93 8.40
C VAL A 2 16.11 0.50 8.82
N ILE A 3 15.42 -0.46 8.24
CA ILE A 3 15.65 -1.89 8.42
C ILE A 3 15.90 -2.46 7.03
N THR A 4 17.12 -2.89 6.76
CA THR A 4 17.51 -3.31 5.41
C THR A 4 18.46 -4.49 5.42
N ARG A 5 18.40 -5.33 4.39
CA ARG A 5 19.37 -6.40 4.09
C ARG A 5 19.63 -7.32 5.29
N ASN A 6 18.55 -7.96 5.77
CA ASN A 6 18.63 -8.89 6.88
C ASN A 6 17.84 -10.16 6.60
N ASP A 7 18.53 -11.15 6.03
CA ASP A 7 17.94 -12.45 5.68
C ASP A 7 17.62 -13.32 6.90
N LEU A 8 18.10 -12.97 8.10
CA LEU A 8 17.75 -13.69 9.32
C LEU A 8 16.46 -13.16 9.96
N LEU A 9 16.03 -11.95 9.59
CA LEU A 9 14.88 -11.29 10.17
C LEU A 9 13.59 -11.80 9.53
N ARG A 10 12.88 -12.67 10.25
CA ARG A 10 11.61 -13.26 9.80
C ARG A 10 10.37 -12.51 10.26
N ASN A 11 10.48 -11.81 11.38
CA ASN A 11 9.36 -11.13 12.03
C ASN A 11 9.84 -9.79 12.60
N LEU A 12 8.96 -8.80 12.54
CA LEU A 12 9.07 -7.57 13.31
C LEU A 12 8.21 -7.69 14.58
N PRO A 13 8.46 -6.88 15.62
CA PRO A 13 7.61 -6.83 16.80
C PRO A 13 6.14 -6.60 16.41
N GLU A 14 5.20 -7.25 17.08
CA GLU A 14 3.76 -7.08 16.79
C GLU A 14 3.29 -5.63 16.93
N TYR A 15 3.92 -4.91 17.87
CA TYR A 15 3.70 -3.49 18.14
C TYR A 15 4.99 -2.74 17.87
N LEU A 16 4.95 -1.82 16.90
CA LEU A 16 6.09 -1.00 16.54
C LEU A 16 5.65 0.46 16.44
N ALA A 17 6.24 1.32 17.27
CA ALA A 17 5.97 2.75 17.28
C ALA A 17 7.25 3.53 16.94
N ILE A 18 7.20 4.36 15.92
CA ILE A 18 8.34 5.11 15.41
C ILE A 18 7.92 6.58 15.24
N GLY A 19 8.62 7.51 15.88
CA GLY A 19 8.27 8.95 15.82
C GLY A 19 8.52 9.62 14.45
N GLY A 20 9.02 8.89 13.46
CA GLY A 20 9.31 9.39 12.11
C GLY A 20 9.03 8.32 11.06
N SER A 21 9.61 8.47 9.86
CA SER A 21 9.39 7.51 8.77
C SER A 21 10.12 6.17 9.03
N ILE A 22 9.58 5.07 8.50
CA ILE A 22 10.24 3.77 8.44
C ILE A 22 10.47 3.34 6.99
N MET A 23 11.67 2.83 6.73
CA MET A 23 12.01 2.12 5.49
C MET A 23 12.37 0.67 5.84
N ILE A 24 11.69 -0.27 5.18
CA ILE A 24 11.94 -1.70 5.26
C ILE A 24 12.31 -2.15 3.85
N SER A 25 13.53 -2.63 3.63
CA SER A 25 13.95 -3.11 2.32
C SER A 25 14.76 -4.41 2.40
N ASP A 26 14.74 -5.20 1.34
CA ASP A 26 15.64 -6.36 1.20
C ASP A 26 15.55 -7.34 2.39
N LEU A 27 14.32 -7.60 2.85
CA LEU A 27 14.04 -8.59 3.90
C LEU A 27 13.40 -9.83 3.28
N GLY A 28 14.21 -10.65 2.61
CA GLY A 28 13.72 -11.79 1.83
C GLY A 28 13.04 -12.90 2.64
N ASN A 29 13.11 -12.86 3.98
CA ASN A 29 12.44 -13.80 4.87
C ASN A 29 11.36 -13.17 5.76
N LEU A 30 11.06 -11.87 5.61
CA LEU A 30 9.97 -11.23 6.34
C LEU A 30 8.63 -11.69 5.75
N GLU A 31 7.83 -12.41 6.53
CA GLU A 31 6.55 -12.94 6.05
C GLU A 31 5.38 -11.99 6.33
N ARG A 32 5.49 -11.15 7.37
CA ARG A 32 4.41 -10.30 7.86
C ARG A 32 4.92 -8.97 8.42
N MET A 33 4.18 -7.90 8.14
CA MET A 33 4.37 -6.61 8.82
C MET A 33 3.82 -6.65 10.26
N PRO A 34 4.25 -5.72 11.15
CA PRO A 34 3.66 -5.54 12.48
C PRO A 34 2.14 -5.42 12.39
N ARG A 35 1.41 -6.08 13.30
CA ARG A 35 -0.06 -5.96 13.37
C ARG A 35 -0.48 -4.52 13.68
N ASN A 36 0.30 -3.83 14.50
CA ASN A 36 0.07 -2.46 14.94
C ASN A 36 1.34 -1.63 14.68
N LEU A 37 1.44 -1.08 13.47
CA LEU A 37 2.51 -0.15 13.11
C LEU A 37 2.00 1.28 13.27
N LYS A 38 2.66 2.05 14.15
CA LYS A 38 2.46 3.49 14.28
C LYS A 38 3.72 4.23 13.84
N VAL A 39 3.58 5.11 12.86
CA VAL A 39 4.68 5.97 12.40
C VAL A 39 4.30 7.43 12.53
N GLY A 40 5.30 8.30 12.69
CA GLY A 40 5.08 9.75 12.71
C GLY A 40 4.98 10.38 11.32
N LYS A 41 5.39 9.66 10.26
CA LYS A 41 5.49 10.16 8.88
C LYS A 41 5.18 9.04 7.87
N ASP A 42 6.15 8.64 7.06
CA ASP A 42 5.97 7.72 5.92
C ASP A 42 6.36 6.27 6.23
N VAL A 43 5.82 5.35 5.45
CA VAL A 43 6.21 3.93 5.40
C VAL A 43 6.64 3.59 3.98
N SER A 44 7.84 3.01 3.86
CA SER A 44 8.32 2.42 2.61
C SER A 44 8.69 0.96 2.85
N ILE A 45 8.12 0.06 2.04
CA ILE A 45 8.39 -1.37 2.03
C ILE A 45 8.84 -1.74 0.62
N ALA A 46 10.01 -2.34 0.47
CA ALA A 46 10.55 -2.73 -0.83
C ALA A 46 11.25 -4.09 -0.77
N GLN A 47 11.19 -4.89 -1.83
CA GLN A 47 12.04 -6.09 -1.98
C GLN A 47 11.92 -7.06 -0.80
N CYS A 48 10.69 -7.27 -0.32
CA CYS A 48 10.37 -8.22 0.73
C CYS A 48 9.60 -9.39 0.10
N ASP A 49 10.31 -10.27 -0.59
CA ASP A 49 9.71 -11.23 -1.52
C ASP A 49 8.71 -12.19 -0.88
N LYS A 50 8.96 -12.59 0.38
CA LYS A 50 8.08 -13.49 1.15
C LYS A 50 6.98 -12.79 1.93
N LEU A 51 6.84 -11.47 1.79
CA LEU A 51 5.81 -10.72 2.50
C LEU A 51 4.44 -11.10 1.94
N LYS A 52 3.60 -11.72 2.76
CA LYS A 52 2.25 -12.18 2.38
C LYS A 52 1.14 -11.31 2.94
N GLU A 53 1.42 -10.62 4.03
CA GLU A 53 0.42 -9.82 4.75
C GLU A 53 1.05 -8.50 5.20
N VAL A 54 0.46 -7.41 4.76
CA VAL A 54 0.65 -6.08 5.35
C VAL A 54 -0.33 -6.02 6.54
N GLY A 55 0.10 -5.58 7.73
CA GLY A 55 -0.62 -5.79 8.99
C GLY A 55 -2.06 -5.27 9.05
N MET A 56 -2.80 -5.60 10.11
CA MET A 56 -4.25 -5.37 10.18
C MET A 56 -4.66 -3.90 10.35
N HIS A 57 -3.82 -3.06 10.97
CA HIS A 57 -4.13 -1.66 11.21
C HIS A 57 -2.88 -0.80 11.01
N LEU A 58 -2.90 0.05 9.98
CA LEU A 58 -1.84 1.01 9.69
C LEU A 58 -2.36 2.43 9.85
N ASP A 59 -1.70 3.20 10.71
CA ASP A 59 -1.94 4.63 10.87
C ASP A 59 -0.66 5.38 10.44
N ILE A 60 -0.73 5.99 9.25
CA ILE A 60 0.41 6.55 8.53
C ILE A 60 0.06 8.00 8.16
N PRO A 61 0.59 9.00 8.88
CA PRO A 61 0.30 10.42 8.58
C PRO A 61 0.80 10.88 7.20
N GLY A 62 1.84 10.22 6.66
CA GLY A 62 2.41 10.55 5.35
C GLY A 62 2.00 9.53 4.28
N ASN A 63 2.97 9.13 3.46
CA ASN A 63 2.79 8.19 2.37
C ASN A 63 3.00 6.74 2.80
N LEU A 64 2.28 5.82 2.16
CA LEU A 64 2.56 4.39 2.17
C LEU A 64 3.02 3.97 0.77
N SER A 65 4.24 3.45 0.66
CA SER A 65 4.78 2.89 -0.57
C SER A 65 5.18 1.44 -0.36
N ILE A 66 4.66 0.54 -1.20
CA ILE A 66 5.01 -0.88 -1.23
C ILE A 66 5.45 -1.22 -2.64
N SER A 67 6.62 -1.83 -2.79
CA SER A 67 7.09 -2.24 -4.10
C SER A 67 7.87 -3.55 -4.09
N ARG A 68 7.89 -4.24 -5.23
CA ARG A 68 8.73 -5.42 -5.46
C ARG A 68 8.58 -6.48 -4.36
N CYS A 69 7.35 -6.77 -3.93
CA CYS A 69 7.09 -7.87 -2.99
C CYS A 69 6.39 -9.00 -3.76
N ALA A 70 7.13 -10.08 -4.01
CA ALA A 70 6.74 -11.11 -4.96
C ALA A 70 5.53 -11.95 -4.52
N GLU A 71 5.36 -12.22 -3.22
CA GLU A 71 4.30 -13.11 -2.70
C GLU A 71 3.08 -12.35 -2.15
N LEU A 72 3.04 -11.01 -2.19
CA LEU A 72 1.88 -10.25 -1.72
C LEU A 72 0.79 -10.26 -2.79
N GLU A 73 -0.29 -11.00 -2.53
CA GLU A 73 -1.37 -11.19 -3.50
C GLU A 73 -2.51 -10.18 -3.35
N GLU A 74 -2.76 -9.67 -2.15
CA GLU A 74 -3.91 -8.81 -1.87
C GLU A 74 -3.55 -7.71 -0.88
N LEU A 75 -4.18 -6.55 -1.04
CA LEU A 75 -4.19 -5.49 -0.03
C LEU A 75 -5.63 -5.22 0.42
N ASN A 76 -6.11 -6.03 1.37
CA ASN A 76 -7.46 -5.95 1.94
C ASN A 76 -7.39 -5.78 3.47
N ILE A 77 -6.84 -4.64 3.88
CA ILE A 77 -6.62 -4.30 5.29
C ILE A 77 -7.16 -2.90 5.59
N GLU A 78 -7.30 -2.60 6.88
CA GLU A 78 -7.67 -1.26 7.32
C GLU A 78 -6.43 -0.36 7.34
N ILE A 79 -6.44 0.68 6.50
CA ILE A 79 -5.33 1.63 6.39
C ILE A 79 -5.82 3.08 6.45
N ASN A 80 -5.14 3.87 7.28
CA ASN A 80 -5.26 5.31 7.31
C ASN A 80 -3.95 5.90 6.78
N VAL A 81 -4.04 6.60 5.64
CA VAL A 81 -2.91 7.24 4.97
C VAL A 81 -3.23 8.72 4.83
N GLY A 82 -2.44 9.57 5.47
CA GLY A 82 -2.61 11.02 5.43
C GLY A 82 -2.26 11.64 4.08
N GLU A 83 -1.47 10.94 3.26
CA GLU A 83 -1.17 11.33 1.88
C GLU A 83 -1.54 10.20 0.90
N SER A 84 -0.60 9.70 0.10
CA SER A 84 -0.87 8.75 -0.98
C SER A 84 -0.46 7.31 -0.66
N LEU A 85 -1.21 6.37 -1.23
CA LEU A 85 -0.85 4.95 -1.32
C LEU A 85 -0.20 4.66 -2.67
N ARG A 86 0.94 3.97 -2.66
CA ARG A 86 1.69 3.61 -3.86
C ARG A 86 2.02 2.12 -3.85
N LEU A 87 1.61 1.40 -4.90
CA LEU A 87 1.89 -0.01 -5.12
C LEU A 87 2.57 -0.18 -6.47
N PHE A 88 3.81 -0.68 -6.48
CA PHE A 88 4.58 -0.77 -7.72
C PHE A 88 5.31 -2.10 -7.87
N GLU A 89 5.31 -2.64 -9.09
CA GLU A 89 6.07 -3.85 -9.44
C GLU A 89 5.68 -5.03 -8.53
N MET A 90 4.38 -5.32 -8.45
CA MET A 90 3.83 -6.36 -7.58
C MET A 90 3.38 -7.55 -8.44
N PRO A 91 4.26 -8.54 -8.71
CA PRO A 91 4.02 -9.54 -9.74
C PRO A 91 2.84 -10.45 -9.42
N SER A 92 2.54 -10.70 -8.14
CA SER A 92 1.44 -11.58 -7.72
C SER A 92 0.20 -10.85 -7.23
N MET A 93 0.18 -9.52 -7.26
CA MET A 93 -0.95 -8.73 -6.76
C MET A 93 -2.18 -8.96 -7.64
N LYS A 94 -3.28 -9.43 -7.04
CA LYS A 94 -4.56 -9.77 -7.68
C LYS A 94 -5.62 -8.73 -7.36
N GLU A 95 -5.64 -8.21 -6.13
CA GLU A 95 -6.69 -7.32 -5.65
C GLU A 95 -6.16 -6.22 -4.73
N VAL A 96 -6.63 -4.99 -4.95
CA VAL A 96 -6.40 -3.85 -4.06
C VAL A 96 -7.75 -3.32 -3.59
N ALA A 97 -8.18 -3.79 -2.42
CA ALA A 97 -9.46 -3.44 -1.82
C ALA A 97 -9.32 -3.00 -0.34
N PRO A 98 -8.46 -2.01 -0.03
CA PRO A 98 -8.25 -1.60 1.35
C PRO A 98 -9.51 -0.92 1.91
N LYS A 99 -9.83 -1.23 3.16
CA LYS A 99 -10.81 -0.47 3.94
C LYS A 99 -10.12 0.80 4.42
N SER A 100 -10.28 1.88 3.66
CA SER A 100 -9.28 2.93 3.68
C SER A 100 -9.82 4.33 3.95
N ARG A 101 -9.00 5.11 4.66
CA ARG A 101 -9.01 6.58 4.67
C ARG A 101 -7.68 7.03 4.06
N ILE A 102 -7.68 7.40 2.79
CA ILE A 102 -6.47 7.83 2.07
C ILE A 102 -6.74 9.23 1.54
N HIS A 103 -6.11 10.27 2.06
CA HIS A 103 -6.44 11.63 1.62
C HIS A 103 -5.94 11.92 0.20
N GLY A 104 -4.77 11.40 -0.18
CA GLY A 104 -4.17 11.63 -1.49
C GLY A 104 -4.59 10.60 -2.54
N ASP A 105 -3.73 10.43 -3.54
CA ASP A 105 -3.93 9.45 -4.62
C ASP A 105 -3.65 8.00 -4.18
N ILE A 106 -4.33 7.05 -4.83
CA ILE A 106 -3.89 5.66 -4.93
C ILE A 106 -3.23 5.49 -6.29
N ILE A 107 -1.95 5.11 -6.31
CA ILE A 107 -1.19 4.91 -7.54
C ILE A 107 -0.70 3.47 -7.57
N ILE A 108 -1.12 2.75 -8.59
CA ILE A 108 -0.76 1.36 -8.82
C ILE A 108 -0.05 1.29 -10.17
N GLY A 109 1.10 0.63 -10.24
CA GLY A 109 1.85 0.46 -11.48
C GLY A 109 2.57 -0.86 -11.54
N ASP A 110 2.70 -1.43 -12.73
CA ASP A 110 3.45 -2.67 -12.99
C ASP A 110 2.96 -3.85 -12.12
N CYS A 111 1.64 -4.04 -12.05
CA CYS A 111 0.98 -5.14 -11.33
C CYS A 111 0.27 -6.07 -12.34
N PRO A 112 0.98 -7.02 -12.98
CA PRO A 112 0.48 -7.74 -14.16
C PRO A 112 -0.70 -8.70 -13.90
N HIS A 113 -0.97 -9.04 -12.63
CA HIS A 113 -2.07 -9.92 -12.24
C HIS A 113 -3.23 -9.19 -11.55
N LEU A 114 -3.17 -7.85 -11.50
CA LEU A 114 -4.19 -7.04 -10.84
C LEU A 114 -5.50 -7.13 -11.62
N ALA A 115 -6.51 -7.77 -11.03
CA ALA A 115 -7.81 -7.96 -11.63
C ALA A 115 -8.86 -6.99 -11.08
N ALA A 116 -8.69 -6.51 -9.85
CA ALA A 116 -9.67 -5.65 -9.19
C ALA A 116 -9.02 -4.56 -8.32
N VAL A 117 -9.61 -3.37 -8.38
CA VAL A 117 -9.33 -2.25 -7.48
C VAL A 117 -10.67 -1.74 -6.97
N ASP A 118 -11.04 -2.15 -5.74
CA ASP A 118 -12.34 -1.83 -5.12
C ASP A 118 -12.15 -1.40 -3.66
N PRO A 119 -11.55 -0.23 -3.41
CA PRO A 119 -11.38 0.28 -2.06
C PRO A 119 -12.75 0.61 -1.44
N ILE A 120 -13.01 0.03 -0.26
CA ILE A 120 -14.19 0.38 0.54
C ILE A 120 -13.88 1.67 1.28
N PHE A 121 -14.55 2.75 0.88
CA PHE A 121 -14.44 4.05 1.54
C PHE A 121 -15.40 4.17 2.72
N TYR A 122 -14.89 4.55 3.88
CA TYR A 122 -15.73 5.12 4.92
C TYR A 122 -16.08 6.56 4.51
N ALA A 123 -17.28 6.75 3.97
CA ALA A 123 -17.88 8.07 3.68
C ALA A 123 -16.93 9.09 3.00
N THR A 124 -16.57 8.85 1.73
CA THR A 124 -15.91 9.81 0.81
C THR A 124 -14.62 10.46 1.33
N GLU A 125 -13.53 9.70 1.43
CA GLU A 125 -12.27 10.21 2.01
C GLU A 125 -11.02 10.07 1.13
N ILE A 126 -11.16 9.58 -0.11
CA ILE A 126 -10.16 9.90 -1.13
C ILE A 126 -10.43 11.30 -1.67
N LEU A 127 -9.58 12.26 -1.31
CA LEU A 127 -9.54 13.58 -1.96
C LEU A 127 -8.74 13.54 -3.28
N GLY A 128 -7.97 12.47 -3.50
CA GLY A 128 -7.19 12.23 -4.71
C GLY A 128 -7.91 11.41 -5.78
N VAL A 129 -7.12 10.74 -6.61
CA VAL A 129 -7.57 9.85 -7.69
C VAL A 129 -6.98 8.46 -7.53
N ILE A 130 -7.61 7.46 -8.17
CA ILE A 130 -6.99 6.14 -8.33
C ILE A 130 -6.43 6.07 -9.76
N LYS A 131 -5.14 5.77 -9.86
CA LYS A 131 -4.43 5.54 -11.12
C LYS A 131 -3.89 4.12 -11.17
N VAL A 132 -4.09 3.45 -12.30
CA VAL A 132 -3.50 2.14 -12.62
C VAL A 132 -2.71 2.31 -13.90
N ASP A 133 -1.41 2.05 -13.85
CA ASP A 133 -0.47 2.21 -14.99
C ASP A 133 -0.55 3.60 -15.65
N GLY A 134 -0.80 4.63 -14.85
CA GLY A 134 -0.94 6.02 -15.29
C GLY A 134 -2.36 6.42 -15.71
N GLU A 135 -3.24 5.46 -15.98
CA GLU A 135 -4.64 5.69 -16.36
C GLU A 135 -5.50 5.96 -15.12
N LYS A 136 -6.31 7.02 -15.16
CA LYS A 136 -7.23 7.36 -14.07
C LYS A 136 -8.45 6.44 -14.13
N VAL A 137 -8.62 5.61 -13.11
CA VAL A 137 -9.77 4.68 -12.99
C VAL A 137 -10.82 5.16 -11.99
N TRP A 138 -10.47 6.09 -11.08
CA TRP A 138 -11.41 6.71 -10.15
C TRP A 138 -11.08 8.19 -9.83
N PRO A 139 -12.07 9.06 -9.59
CA PRO A 139 -13.50 8.83 -9.83
C PRO A 139 -13.75 8.51 -11.30
N ALA A 140 -14.79 7.73 -11.58
CA ALA A 140 -15.13 7.32 -12.94
C ALA A 140 -15.12 8.55 -13.87
N PRO A 141 -14.53 8.44 -15.07
CA PRO A 141 -14.50 9.56 -16.00
C PRO A 141 -15.92 10.07 -16.24
N GLU A 142 -16.07 11.40 -16.29
CA GLU A 142 -17.35 12.00 -16.66
C GLU A 142 -17.74 11.48 -18.04
N PRO A 143 -19.01 11.09 -18.27
CA PRO A 143 -19.44 10.63 -19.58
C PRO A 143 -19.15 11.73 -20.61
N GLU A 144 -18.49 11.37 -21.71
CA GLU A 144 -18.25 12.31 -22.81
C GLU A 144 -19.59 12.93 -23.21
N ASN A 145 -19.71 14.25 -23.05
CA ASN A 145 -20.89 14.97 -23.50
C ASN A 145 -20.92 14.75 -25.03
N PRO A 146 -22.03 14.24 -25.61
CA PRO A 146 -22.07 13.99 -27.05
C PRO A 146 -21.70 15.29 -27.78
N ALA A 147 -20.76 15.17 -28.72
CA ALA A 147 -20.34 16.28 -29.56
C ALA A 147 -21.58 16.96 -30.18
N PRO A 148 -21.60 18.30 -30.27
CA PRO A 148 -22.76 19.06 -30.76
C PRO A 148 -23.19 18.69 -32.18
#